data_AF-A0A7C4UUM8-F1
#
_entry.id   AF-A0A7C4UUM8-F1
#
_cell.length_a   1.000
_cell.length_b   1.000
_cell.length_c   1.000
_cell.angle_alpha   90.00
_cell.angle_beta   90.00
_cell.angle_gamma   90.00
#
_symmetry.space_group_name_H-M   'P 1'
#
loop_
_entity.id
_entity.type
_entity.pdbx_description
1 polymer ?
#
loop_
_entity_poly.entity_id
_entity_poly.type
_entity_poly.pdbx_seq_one_letter_code
_entity_poly.pdbx_strand_id
1 'polypeptide(L)' 'MYSVERTILLRVVENFMRTGSTVDGEVAVVSIPSGKSSYVEQNGEYGRSVMLDEFRVDDKVVWAGYSARSSTVYLSLRNS' A
#
# COMPACT_ATOMS: atom_id res chain seq x y z
N MET A 1 -16.01 -10.85 -8.52
CA MET A 1 -15.56 -10.78 -7.12
C MET A 1 -14.08 -10.44 -7.13
N TYR A 2 -13.63 -9.43 -6.37
CA TYR A 2 -12.20 -9.15 -6.26
C TYR A 2 -11.49 -10.22 -5.43
N SER A 3 -10.18 -10.36 -5.60
CA SER A 3 -9.37 -11.13 -4.66
C SER A 3 -9.41 -10.47 -3.27
N VAL A 4 -9.12 -11.25 -2.23
CA VAL A 4 -8.98 -10.73 -0.86
C VAL A 4 -7.96 -9.59 -0.81
N GLU A 5 -6.80 -9.79 -1.44
CA GLU A 5 -5.73 -8.79 -1.50
C GLU A 5 -6.19 -7.49 -2.14
N ARG A 6 -6.89 -7.57 -3.29
CA ARG A 6 -7.41 -6.38 -3.97
C ARG A 6 -8.50 -5.67 -3.15
N THR A 7 -9.26 -6.42 -2.36
CA THR A 7 -10.30 -5.86 -1.48
C THR A 7 -9.66 -5.08 -0.32
N ILE A 8 -8.60 -5.64 0.29
CA ILE A 8 -7.80 -4.97 1.32
C ILE A 8 -7.18 -3.68 0.76
N LEU A 9 -6.55 -3.75 -0.42
CA LEU A 9 -5.91 -2.61 -1.05
C LEU A 9 -6.89 -1.47 -1.31
N LEU A 10 -8.05 -1.76 -1.90
CA LEU A 10 -9.08 -0.74 -2.17
C LEU A 10 -9.54 -0.06 -0.89
N ARG A 11 -9.84 -0.84 0.17
CA ARG A 11 -10.25 -0.29 1.47
C ARG A 11 -9.20 0.63 2.07
N VAL A 12 -7.95 0.16 2.15
CA VAL A 12 -6.86 0.92 2.78
C VAL A 12 -6.54 2.18 1.98
N VAL A 13 -6.48 2.07 0.65
CA VAL A 13 -6.24 3.22 -0.24
C VAL A 13 -7.34 4.26 -0.08
N GLU A 14 -8.62 3.87 -0.12
CA GLU A 14 -9.73 4.81 0.06
C GLU A 14 -9.67 5.53 1.41
N ASN A 15 -9.43 4.79 2.50
CA ASN A 15 -9.30 5.39 3.83
C ASN A 15 -8.13 6.37 3.92
N PHE A 16 -6.95 5.95 3.44
CA PHE A 16 -5.74 6.78 3.46
C PHE A 16 -5.91 8.04 2.61
N MET A 17 -6.49 7.95 1.41
CA MET A 17 -6.63 9.11 0.52
C MET A 17 -7.65 10.13 1.03
N ARG A 18 -8.67 9.70 1.77
CA ARG A 18 -9.68 10.58 2.36
C ARG A 18 -9.27 11.20 3.69
N THR A 19 -8.49 10.49 4.50
CA THR A 19 -8.22 10.88 5.90
C THR A 19 -6.73 11.11 6.21
N GLY A 20 -5.83 10.62 5.38
CA GLY A 20 -4.39 10.53 5.67
C GLY A 20 -4.02 9.44 6.69
N SER A 21 -4.97 8.63 7.14
CA SER A 21 -4.72 7.62 8.18
C SER A 21 -3.96 6.41 7.64
N THR A 22 -2.89 6.03 8.35
CA THR A 22 -2.17 4.76 8.17
C THR A 22 -2.58 3.73 9.23
N VAL A 23 -3.82 3.82 9.71
CA VAL A 23 -4.38 2.85 10.65
C VAL A 23 -5.49 2.09 9.93
N ASP A 24 -5.35 0.77 9.88
CA ASP A 24 -6.38 -0.17 9.47
C ASP A 24 -6.54 -1.22 10.58
N GLY A 25 -7.76 -1.65 10.85
CA GLY A 25 -8.07 -2.55 11.96
C GLY A 25 -7.64 -4.00 11.73
N GLU A 26 -7.25 -4.36 10.50
CA GLU A 26 -6.96 -5.75 10.11
C GLU A 26 -5.55 -5.93 9.53
N VAL A 27 -4.97 -4.88 8.92
CA VAL A 27 -3.63 -4.92 8.34
C VAL A 27 -2.77 -3.76 8.83
N ALA A 28 -1.45 -3.96 8.88
CA ALA A 28 -0.54 -2.86 9.06
C ALA A 28 -0.51 -1.98 7.81
N VAL A 29 -0.39 -0.67 7.98
CA VAL A 29 -0.28 0.27 6.86
C VAL A 29 0.98 1.11 7.05
N VAL A 30 1.86 1.07 6.05
CA VAL A 30 3.15 1.76 6.09
C VAL A 30 3.24 2.71 4.91
N SER A 31 3.37 4.00 5.20
CA SER A 31 3.74 4.97 4.17
C SER A 31 5.24 4.89 3.91
N ILE A 32 5.62 4.66 2.67
CA ILE A 32 7.01 4.71 2.20
C ILE A 32 7.28 6.04 1.48
N PRO A 33 8.53 6.39 1.15
CA PRO A 33 8.84 7.62 0.43
C PRO A 33 8.03 7.76 -0.87
N SER A 34 7.72 8.99 -1.26
CA SER A 34 6.89 9.29 -2.42
C SER A 34 7.52 8.83 -3.74
N GLY A 35 6.67 8.54 -4.73
CA GLY A 35 7.07 8.15 -6.08
C GLY A 35 7.72 6.76 -6.20
N LYS A 36 7.61 5.91 -5.19
CA LYS A 36 8.10 4.53 -5.25
C LYS A 36 7.01 3.63 -5.82
N SER A 37 7.37 2.80 -6.81
CA SER A 37 6.51 1.76 -7.40
C SER A 37 6.84 0.35 -6.88
N SER A 38 7.83 0.23 -6.00
CA SER A 38 8.17 -1.00 -5.30
C SER A 38 8.82 -0.69 -3.95
N TYR A 39 8.79 -1.68 -3.06
CA TYR A 39 9.46 -1.64 -1.76
C TYR A 39 10.15 -2.97 -1.49
N VAL A 40 11.32 -2.95 -0.87
CA VAL A 40 12.00 -4.16 -0.41
C VAL A 40 11.65 -4.35 1.07
N GLU A 41 10.76 -5.30 1.34
CA GLU A 41 10.46 -5.76 2.69
C GLU A 41 11.62 -6.61 3.19
N GLN A 42 12.23 -6.21 4.30
CA GLN A 42 13.35 -6.92 4.91
C GLN A 42 12.86 -8.01 5.87
N ASN A 43 13.48 -9.19 5.83
CA ASN A 43 13.22 -10.30 6.75
C ASN A 43 14.56 -10.96 7.13
N GLY A 44 15.21 -10.40 8.14
CA GLY A 44 16.57 -10.82 8.52
C GLY A 44 17.57 -10.52 7.41
N GLU A 45 18.21 -11.57 6.87
CA GLU A 45 19.23 -11.46 5.82
C GLU A 45 18.66 -11.39 4.39
N TYR A 46 17.35 -11.60 4.22
CA TYR A 46 16.71 -11.65 2.90
C TYR A 46 15.70 -10.51 2.72
N GLY A 47 15.67 -9.94 1.51
CA GLY A 47 14.68 -8.96 1.11
C GLY A 47 13.70 -9.52 0.10
N ARG A 48 12.43 -9.15 0.21
CA ARG A 48 11.40 -9.44 -0.81
C ARG A 48 10.91 -8.14 -1.43
N SER A 49 10.87 -8.11 -2.75
CA SER A 49 10.24 -7.01 -3.48
C SER A 49 8.71 -7.13 -3.38
N VAL A 50 8.08 -6.09 -2.85
CA VAL A 50 6.66 -5.83 -2.94
C VAL A 50 6.47 -4.84 -4.09
N MET A 51 5.80 -5.28 -5.15
CA MET A 51 5.41 -4.41 -6.25
C MET A 51 4.15 -3.64 -5.86
N LEU A 52 4.10 -2.38 -6.24
CA LEU A 52 2.96 -1.50 -5.96
C LEU A 52 2.22 -1.25 -7.27
N ASP A 53 0.89 -1.32 -7.21
CA ASP A 53 0.01 -0.94 -8.31
C ASP A 53 -0.40 0.53 -8.15
N GLU A 54 -0.66 1.21 -9.28
CA GLU A 54 -1.17 2.57 -9.27
C GLU A 54 -2.67 2.59 -8.96
N PHE A 55 -3.07 3.36 -7.96
CA PHE A 55 -4.47 3.65 -7.64
C PHE A 55 -4.74 5.14 -7.82
N ARG A 56 -5.87 5.44 -8.46
CA ARG A 56 -6.37 6.81 -8.63
C ARG A 56 -7.62 6.96 -7.79
N VAL A 57 -7.59 7.91 -6.87
CA VAL A 57 -8.72 8.29 -6.03
C VAL A 57 -8.91 9.80 -6.23
N ASP A 58 -10.00 10.16 -6.88
CA ASP A 58 -10.26 11.51 -7.38
C ASP A 58 -9.09 11.97 -8.28
N ASP A 59 -8.55 13.18 -8.05
CA ASP A 59 -7.43 13.75 -8.80
C ASP A 59 -6.04 13.38 -8.23
N LYS A 60 -5.97 12.45 -7.27
CA LYS A 60 -4.72 12.05 -6.62
C LYS A 60 -4.33 10.63 -6.97
N VAL A 61 -3.02 10.40 -7.04
CA VAL A 61 -2.43 9.11 -7.36
C VAL A 61 -1.62 8.58 -6.18
N VAL A 62 -1.84 7.31 -5.83
CA VAL A 62 -1.09 6.58 -4.80
C VAL A 62 -0.70 5.22 -5.34
N TRP A 63 0.54 4.81 -5.08
CA TRP A 63 1.01 3.46 -5.31
C TRP A 63 0.76 2.62 -4.07
N ALA A 64 0.15 1.44 -4.23
CA ALA A 64 -0.15 0.57 -3.11
C ALA A 64 0.13 -0.90 -3.45
N GLY A 65 0.61 -1.66 -2.46
CA GLY A 65 0.85 -3.09 -2.61
C GLY A 65 0.78 -3.80 -1.27
N TYR A 66 0.32 -5.04 -1.32
CA TYR A 66 0.04 -5.85 -0.14
C TYR A 66 1.06 -6.98 -0.02
N SER A 67 1.66 -7.12 1.17
CA SER A 67 2.45 -8.28 1.55
C SER A 67 1.59 -9.21 2.40
N ALA A 68 1.14 -10.32 1.82
CA ALA A 68 0.43 -11.37 2.55
C ALA A 68 1.30 -12.04 3.65
N ARG A 69 2.62 -11.87 3.59
CA ARG A 69 3.54 -12.46 4.57
C ARG A 69 3.56 -11.69 5.89
N SER A 70 3.56 -10.36 5.82
CA SER A 70 3.55 -9.49 6.99
C SER A 70 2.16 -8.91 7.28
N SER A 71 1.16 -9.21 6.45
CA SER A 71 -0.16 -8.57 6.46
C SER A 71 -0.03 -7.04 6.47
N THR A 72 0.83 -6.51 5.59
CA THR A 72 1.14 -5.08 5.51
C THR A 72 0.79 -4.51 4.14
N VAL A 73 0.12 -3.37 4.12
CA VAL A 73 -0.05 -2.52 2.93
C VAL A 73 1.00 -1.42 2.95
N TYR A 74 1.77 -1.33 1.88
CA TYR A 74 2.71 -0.25 1.65
C TYR A 74 2.08 0.80 0.73
N LEU A 75 2.19 2.07 1.11
CA LEU A 75 1.61 3.20 0.37
C LEU A 75 2.71 4.18 -0.03
N SER A 76 2.75 4.61 -1.28
CA SER A 76 3.62 5.69 -1.75
C SER A 76 2.80 6.72 -2.49
N LEU A 77 2.68 7.93 -1.94
CA LEU A 77 2.05 9.03 -2.65
C LEU A 77 2.86 9.36 -3.90
N ARG A 78 2.16 9.56 -5.02
CA ARG A 78 2.78 10.16 -6.19
C ARG A 78 2.61 11.67 -6.06
N ASN A 79 3.67 12.36 -5.66
CA ASN A 79 3.67 13.82 -5.67
C ASN A 79 3.55 14.26 -7.13
N SER A 80 2.47 14.97 -7.44
CA SER A 80 2.23 15.68 -8.70
C SER A 80 3.12 16.90 -8.82
#